data_AF-A0A7W0U3Q6-F1
#
_entry.id   AF-A0A7W0U3Q6-F1
#
_cell.length_a   1.000
_cell.length_b   1.000
_cell.length_c   1.000
_cell.angle_alpha   90.00
_cell.angle_beta   90.00
_cell.angle_gamma   90.00
#
_symmetry.space_group_name_H-M   'P 1'
#
loop_
_entity.id
_entity.type
_entity.pdbx_description
1 polymer ?
#
loop_
_entity_poly.entity_id
_entity_poly.type
_entity_poly.pdbx_seq_one_letter_code
_entity_poly.pdbx_strand_id
1 'polypeptide(L)'
;MIGLPRPQRIYSTAALQLVDFLDSAGRLRAPDALTKRDLEAFLEHMTTTRSASTANVTYGALQQWFRWMIDEEEIATSPMARMHPPIVPEQPVPVLDMDQLRVLLASCKSNAVLDRRDAAIIRLLVDTGGRLGEVAGLAVTDVDFEGDVCT
;
A
#
# COMPACT_ATOMS: atom_id res chain seq x y z
N MET A 1 9.32 -10.34 -16.83
CA MET A 1 8.71 -9.42 -15.85
C MET A 1 9.81 -9.01 -14.88
N ILE A 2 10.42 -7.83 -15.06
CA ILE A 2 11.56 -7.39 -14.24
C ILE A 2 11.02 -6.97 -12.88
N GLY A 3 11.47 -7.66 -11.83
CA GLY A 3 11.05 -7.42 -10.44
C GLY A 3 11.66 -6.13 -9.90
N LEU A 4 11.04 -5.00 -10.22
CA LEU A 4 11.43 -3.70 -9.67
C LEU A 4 11.07 -3.64 -8.17
N PRO A 5 11.93 -3.04 -7.31
CA PRO A 5 11.65 -2.84 -5.89
C PRO A 5 10.30 -2.14 -5.66
N ARG A 6 9.61 -2.49 -4.56
CA ARG A 6 8.22 -2.07 -4.26
C ARG A 6 7.93 -0.57 -4.50
N PRO A 7 8.82 0.40 -4.18
CA PRO A 7 8.57 1.82 -4.45
C PRO A 7 8.41 2.13 -5.95
N GLN A 8 9.26 1.53 -6.80
CA GLN A 8 9.24 1.76 -8.25
C GLN A 8 7.97 1.22 -8.91
N ARG A 9 7.44 0.10 -8.39
CA ARG A 9 6.14 -0.43 -8.86
C ARG A 9 5.01 0.56 -8.63
N ILE A 10 4.94 1.18 -7.45
CA ILE A 10 3.85 2.11 -7.13
C ILE A 10 3.84 3.32 -8.08
N TYR A 11 5.00 3.90 -8.39
CA TYR A 11 5.10 5.03 -9.33
C TYR A 11 4.68 4.64 -10.75
N SER A 12 5.22 3.53 -11.26
CA SER A 12 4.89 3.03 -12.60
C SER A 12 3.42 2.66 -12.73
N THR A 13 2.82 2.03 -11.71
CA THR A 13 1.39 1.69 -11.70
C THR A 13 0.52 2.94 -11.75
N ALA A 14 0.82 3.97 -10.97
CA ALA A 14 0.04 5.21 -10.97
C ALA A 14 0.09 5.91 -12.34
N ALA A 15 1.28 5.98 -12.97
CA ALA A 15 1.43 6.56 -14.30
C ALA A 15 0.67 5.76 -15.38
N LEU A 16 0.73 4.43 -15.34
CA LEU A 16 -0.01 3.57 -16.26
C LEU A 16 -1.53 3.72 -16.09
N GLN A 17 -2.03 3.78 -14.85
CA GLN A 17 -3.45 4.02 -14.59
C GLN A 17 -3.93 5.37 -15.14
N LEU A 18 -3.10 6.42 -15.05
CA LEU A 18 -3.40 7.72 -15.65
C LEU A 18 -3.46 7.62 -17.18
N VAL A 19 -2.49 6.94 -17.80
CA VAL A 19 -2.45 6.72 -19.25
C VAL A 19 -3.71 5.99 -19.70
N ASP A 20 -4.04 4.86 -19.08
CA ASP A 20 -5.22 4.05 -19.41
C ASP A 20 -6.51 4.88 -19.28
N PHE A 21 -6.63 5.68 -18.22
CA PHE A 21 -7.77 6.57 -18.03
C PHE A 21 -7.89 7.61 -19.15
N LEU A 22 -6.80 8.30 -19.49
CA LEU A 22 -6.82 9.34 -20.52
C LEU A 22 -7.04 8.74 -21.92
N ASP A 23 -6.45 7.59 -22.20
CA ASP A 23 -6.62 6.89 -23.47
C ASP A 23 -8.06 6.41 -23.67
N SER A 24 -8.67 5.84 -22.62
CA SER A 24 -10.08 5.43 -22.65
C SER A 24 -11.05 6.59 -22.92
N ALA A 25 -10.65 7.82 -22.60
CA ALA A 25 -11.40 9.05 -22.88
C ALA A 25 -11.02 9.72 -24.21
N GLY A 26 -10.10 9.14 -25.00
CA GLY A 26 -9.57 9.76 -26.23
C GLY A 26 -8.79 11.06 -25.97
N ARG A 27 -8.25 11.22 -24.77
CA ARG A 27 -7.59 12.44 -24.27
C ARG A 27 -6.12 12.20 -23.94
N LEU A 28 -5.53 11.07 -24.34
CA LEU A 28 -4.12 10.81 -24.15
C LEU A 28 -3.28 11.89 -24.85
N ARG A 29 -2.28 12.41 -24.12
CA ARG A 29 -1.37 13.45 -24.61
C ARG A 29 0.05 13.11 -24.20
N ALA A 30 1.01 13.77 -24.85
CA ALA A 30 2.38 13.76 -24.38
C ALA A 30 2.48 14.36 -22.96
N PRO A 31 3.47 13.95 -22.14
CA PRO A 31 3.59 14.37 -20.74
C PRO A 31 3.66 15.89 -20.53
N ASP A 32 4.30 16.61 -21.45
CA ASP A 32 4.44 18.07 -21.47
C ASP A 32 3.13 18.81 -21.80
N ALA A 33 2.20 18.13 -22.48
CA ALA A 33 0.88 18.64 -22.83
C ALA A 33 -0.22 18.27 -21.81
N LEU A 34 0.12 17.50 -20.77
CA LEU A 34 -0.81 17.18 -19.69
C LEU A 34 -1.13 18.42 -18.87
N THR A 35 -2.42 18.64 -18.64
CA THR A 35 -2.88 19.79 -17.86
C THR A 35 -3.28 19.38 -16.44
N LYS A 36 -3.30 20.36 -15.54
CA LYS A 36 -3.89 20.20 -14.20
C LYS A 36 -5.30 19.59 -14.26
N ARG A 37 -6.11 19.99 -15.26
CA ARG A 37 -7.50 19.51 -15.44
C ARG A 37 -7.57 18.03 -15.80
N ASP A 38 -6.59 17.51 -16.53
CA ASP A 38 -6.53 16.07 -16.86
C ASP A 38 -6.27 15.25 -15.59
N LEU A 39 -5.37 15.74 -14.73
CA LEU A 39 -5.06 15.09 -13.45
C LEU A 39 -6.19 15.22 -12.42
N GLU A 40 -6.86 16.36 -12.34
CA GLU A 40 -8.04 16.54 -11.50
C GLU A 40 -9.16 15.56 -11.90
N ALA A 41 -9.43 15.43 -13.20
CA ALA A 41 -10.42 14.48 -13.70
C ALA A 41 -10.05 13.02 -13.37
N PHE A 42 -8.76 12.68 -13.49
CA PHE A 42 -8.27 11.35 -13.11
C PHE A 42 -8.42 11.08 -11.62
N LEU A 43 -8.05 12.04 -10.75
CA LEU A 43 -8.18 11.87 -9.31
C LEU A 43 -9.64 11.80 -8.86
N GLU A 44 -10.53 12.57 -9.49
CA GLU A 44 -11.97 12.47 -9.27
C GLU A 44 -12.48 11.07 -9.63
N HIS A 45 -12.08 10.54 -10.79
CA HIS A 45 -12.37 9.16 -11.17
C HIS A 45 -11.82 8.13 -10.16
N MET A 46 -10.60 8.34 -9.64
CA MET A 46 -10.02 7.47 -8.63
C MET A 46 -10.80 7.51 -7.32
N THR A 47 -11.23 8.69 -6.85
CA THR A 47 -12.02 8.81 -5.62
C THR A 47 -13.44 8.26 -5.73
N THR A 48 -13.99 8.18 -6.94
CA THR A 48 -15.32 7.59 -7.19
C THR A 48 -15.29 6.08 -7.38
N THR A 49 -14.18 5.53 -7.87
CA THR A 49 -14.03 4.09 -8.15
C THR A 49 -13.21 3.32 -7.11
N ARG A 50 -12.40 4.01 -6.29
CA ARG A 50 -11.51 3.44 -5.29
C ARG A 50 -11.64 4.17 -3.95
N SER A 51 -10.98 3.65 -2.92
CA SER A 51 -10.93 4.33 -1.62
C SER A 51 -10.14 5.64 -1.72
N ALA A 52 -10.49 6.61 -0.86
CA ALA A 52 -9.77 7.88 -0.75
C ALA A 52 -8.28 7.67 -0.41
N SER A 53 -7.96 6.65 0.40
CA SER A 53 -6.59 6.25 0.71
C SER A 53 -5.82 5.83 -0.55
N THR A 54 -6.43 4.99 -1.41
CA THR A 54 -5.82 4.59 -2.69
C THR A 54 -5.61 5.79 -3.60
N ALA A 55 -6.60 6.69 -3.72
CA ALA A 55 -6.45 7.91 -4.51
C ALA A 55 -5.31 8.81 -4.00
N ASN A 56 -5.13 8.91 -2.68
CA ASN A 56 -4.05 9.68 -2.06
C ASN A 56 -2.67 9.06 -2.31
N VAL A 57 -2.54 7.72 -2.23
CA VAL A 57 -1.31 7.01 -2.60
C VAL A 57 -0.98 7.25 -4.09
N THR A 58 -1.97 7.14 -4.98
CA THR A 58 -1.80 7.42 -6.41
C THR A 58 -1.39 8.87 -6.65
N TYR A 59 -1.97 9.84 -5.93
CA TYR A 59 -1.56 11.24 -5.98
C TYR A 59 -0.09 11.43 -5.63
N GLY A 60 0.35 10.88 -4.49
CA GLY A 60 1.76 10.97 -4.07
C GLY A 60 2.71 10.29 -5.06
N ALA A 61 2.28 9.16 -5.63
CA ALA A 61 3.04 8.44 -6.64
C ALA A 61 3.21 9.27 -7.93
N LEU A 62 2.15 9.93 -8.40
CA LEU A 62 2.20 10.82 -9.55
C LEU A 62 3.08 12.05 -9.26
N GLN A 63 3.02 12.63 -8.05
CA GLN A 63 3.91 13.74 -7.69
C GLN A 63 5.39 13.35 -7.82
N GLN A 64 5.76 12.16 -7.36
CA GLN A 64 7.13 11.67 -7.49
C GLN A 64 7.49 11.37 -8.96
N TRP A 65 6.55 10.85 -9.74
CA TRP A 65 6.76 10.57 -11.16
C TRP A 65 6.96 11.85 -11.98
N PHE A 66 6.12 12.87 -11.80
CA PHE A 66 6.29 14.18 -12.46
C PHE A 66 7.55 14.91 -11.98
N ARG A 67 7.98 14.72 -10.74
CA ARG A 67 9.26 15.24 -10.26
C ARG A 67 10.42 14.59 -10.99
N TRP A 68 10.42 13.26 -11.09
CA TRP A 68 11.44 12.53 -11.85
C TRP A 68 11.49 12.98 -13.31
N MET A 69 10.36 13.21 -13.99
CA MET A 69 10.36 13.74 -15.36
C MET A 69 10.94 15.15 -15.49
N ILE A 70 10.83 15.99 -14.45
CA ILE A 70 11.52 17.28 -14.45
C ILE A 70 13.02 17.09 -14.27
N ASP A 71 13.42 16.19 -13.36
CA ASP A 71 14.83 15.89 -13.08
C ASP A 71 15.54 15.31 -14.32
N GLU A 72 14.83 14.57 -15.16
CA GLU A 72 15.30 14.04 -16.45
C GLU A 72 15.09 15.00 -17.63
N GLU A 73 14.66 16.24 -17.39
CA GLU A 73 14.41 17.28 -18.40
C GLU A 73 13.34 16.92 -19.46
N GLU A 74 12.52 15.90 -19.22
CA GLU A 74 11.41 15.48 -20.11
C GLU A 74 10.27 16.49 -20.11
N ILE A 75 10.05 17.20 -18.99
CA ILE A 75 9.09 18.30 -18.88
C ILE A 75 9.69 19.49 -18.13
N ALA A 76 9.30 20.70 -18.51
CA ALA A 76 9.79 21.92 -17.86
C ALA A 76 9.06 22.26 -16.54
N THR A 77 7.81 21.79 -16.36
CA THR A 77 6.99 22.15 -15.19
C THR A 77 5.98 21.06 -14.88
N SER A 78 5.79 20.75 -13.59
CA SER A 78 4.82 19.74 -13.17
C SER A 78 3.38 20.26 -13.32
N PRO A 79 2.48 19.52 -14.00
CA PRO A 79 1.05 19.83 -14.01
C PRO A 79 0.39 19.72 -12.61
N MET A 80 1.09 19.11 -11.64
CA MET A 80 0.64 18.97 -10.24
C MET A 80 1.11 20.10 -9.32
N ALA A 81 1.86 21.10 -9.82
CA ALA A 81 2.49 22.12 -8.98
C ALA A 81 1.51 22.94 -8.10
N ARG A 82 0.24 23.03 -8.50
CA ARG A 82 -0.83 23.74 -7.78
C ARG A 82 -2.03 22.83 -7.47
N MET A 83 -1.76 21.55 -7.25
CA MET A 83 -2.77 20.58 -6.83
C MET A 83 -2.65 20.29 -5.33
N HIS A 84 -3.75 19.84 -4.75
CA HIS A 84 -3.81 19.42 -3.36
C HIS A 84 -4.15 17.93 -3.30
N PRO A 85 -3.62 17.20 -2.32
CA PRO A 85 -3.91 15.78 -2.15
C PRO A 85 -5.41 15.55 -1.83
N PRO A 86 -5.99 14.42 -2.25
CA PRO A 86 -7.33 14.03 -1.81
C PRO A 86 -7.42 13.92 -0.29
N ILE A 87 -8.55 14.36 0.27
CA ILE A 87 -8.83 14.24 1.71
C ILE A 87 -9.13 12.77 2.01
N VAL A 88 -8.32 12.18 2.89
CA VAL A 88 -8.54 10.82 3.39
C VAL A 88 -9.21 10.93 4.75
N PRO A 89 -10.49 10.54 4.89
CA PRO A 89 -11.13 10.49 6.20
C PRO A 89 -10.41 9.46 7.06
N GLU A 90 -10.17 9.81 8.32
CA GLU A 90 -9.60 8.88 9.28
C GLU A 90 -10.59 7.75 9.54
N GLN A 91 -10.23 6.53 9.15
CA GLN A 91 -10.99 5.34 9.46
C GLN A 91 -10.24 4.58 10.54
N PRO A 92 -10.80 4.46 11.76
CA PRO A 92 -10.16 3.65 12.79
C PRO A 92 -10.12 2.21 12.30
N VAL A 93 -8.92 1.62 12.30
CA VAL A 93 -8.76 0.19 12.03
C VAL A 93 -9.42 -0.56 13.18
N PRO A 94 -10.35 -1.49 12.92
CA PRO A 94 -10.96 -2.27 13.99
C PRO A 94 -9.88 -3.08 14.70
N VAL A 95 -9.78 -2.88 16.02
CA VAL A 95 -8.85 -3.62 16.88
C VAL A 95 -9.61 -4.78 17.49
N LEU A 96 -8.97 -5.95 17.54
CA LEU A 96 -9.55 -7.11 18.23
C LEU A 96 -9.59 -6.84 19.74
N ASP A 97 -10.77 -6.98 20.33
CA ASP A 97 -10.87 -7.00 21.79
C ASP A 97 -10.47 -8.37 22.37
N MET A 98 -10.37 -8.45 23.70
CA MET A 98 -9.94 -9.66 24.38
C MET A 98 -10.90 -10.85 24.18
N ASP A 99 -12.19 -10.60 24.01
CA ASP A 99 -13.17 -11.67 23.79
C ASP A 99 -13.09 -12.21 22.36
N GLN A 100 -12.92 -11.32 21.38
CA GLN A 100 -12.66 -11.66 19.99
C GLN A 100 -11.36 -12.44 19.85
N LEU A 101 -10.30 -12.06 20.57
CA LEU A 101 -9.05 -12.81 20.59
C LEU A 101 -9.22 -14.21 21.21
N ARG A 102 -9.99 -14.33 22.30
CA ARG A 102 -10.31 -15.65 22.90
C ARG A 102 -11.07 -16.54 21.93
N VAL A 103 -12.02 -15.99 21.19
CA VAL A 103 -12.77 -16.71 20.16
C VAL A 103 -11.85 -17.15 19.02
N LEU A 104 -10.95 -16.25 18.56
CA LEU A 104 -9.98 -16.56 17.52
C LEU A 104 -9.03 -17.68 17.95
N LEU A 105 -8.45 -17.63 19.15
CA LEU A 105 -7.61 -18.71 19.68
C LEU A 105 -8.41 -20.00 19.91
N ALA A 106 -9.72 -19.90 20.18
CA ALA A 106 -10.58 -21.06 20.34
C ALA A 106 -10.81 -21.84 19.05
N SER A 107 -10.68 -21.21 17.87
CA SER A 107 -10.78 -21.92 16.60
C SER A 107 -9.57 -22.81 16.31
N CYS A 108 -8.43 -22.57 16.97
CA CYS A 108 -7.18 -23.32 16.84
C CYS A 108 -6.97 -24.36 17.96
N LYS A 109 -8.04 -24.93 18.53
CA LYS A 109 -7.96 -25.78 19.74
C LYS A 109 -7.63 -27.26 19.50
N SER A 110 -7.57 -27.74 18.26
CA SER A 110 -7.31 -29.16 18.03
C SER A 110 -5.83 -29.51 18.19
N ASN A 111 -5.54 -30.82 18.22
CA ASN A 111 -4.17 -31.32 18.23
C ASN A 111 -3.53 -31.39 16.82
N ALA A 112 -4.20 -30.88 15.79
CA ALA A 112 -3.64 -30.80 14.46
C ALA A 112 -2.41 -29.86 14.46
N VAL A 113 -1.42 -30.21 13.64
CA VAL A 113 -0.18 -29.43 13.51
C VAL A 113 -0.47 -27.99 13.05
N LEU A 114 -1.43 -27.82 12.13
CA LEU A 114 -1.83 -26.50 11.64
C LEU A 114 -2.44 -25.64 12.74
N ASP A 115 -3.35 -26.19 13.54
CA ASP A 115 -3.98 -25.47 14.65
C ASP A 115 -2.95 -25.02 15.69
N ARG A 116 -2.00 -25.90 16.05
CA ARG A 116 -0.90 -25.53 16.97
C ARG A 116 -0.03 -24.41 16.41
N ARG A 117 0.29 -24.48 15.11
CA ARG A 117 1.06 -23.44 14.42
C ARG A 117 0.31 -22.12 14.40
N ASP A 118 -0.96 -22.13 14.01
CA ASP A 118 -1.76 -20.92 13.87
C ASP A 118 -1.99 -20.26 15.24
N ALA A 119 -2.24 -21.05 16.30
CA ALA A 119 -2.31 -20.56 17.67
C ALA A 119 -0.99 -19.90 18.13
N ALA A 120 0.17 -20.48 17.78
CA ALA A 120 1.48 -19.91 18.09
C ALA A 120 1.72 -18.58 17.34
N ILE A 121 1.40 -18.54 16.04
CA ILE A 121 1.52 -17.32 15.22
C ILE A 121 0.62 -16.20 15.77
N ILE A 122 -0.64 -16.50 16.11
CA ILE A 122 -1.58 -15.51 16.66
C ILE A 122 -1.05 -14.96 17.98
N ARG A 123 -0.55 -15.81 18.88
CA ARG A 123 0.04 -15.38 20.16
C ARG A 123 1.27 -14.51 19.93
N LEU A 124 2.17 -14.93 19.06
CA LEU A 124 3.38 -14.17 18.75
C LEU A 124 3.05 -12.78 18.19
N LEU A 125 2.08 -12.67 17.28
CA LEU A 125 1.61 -11.39 16.74
C LEU A 125 1.02 -10.48 17.82
N VAL A 126 0.22 -11.04 18.74
CA VAL A 126 -0.42 -10.26 19.82
C VAL A 126 0.58 -9.82 20.88
N ASP A 127 1.51 -10.71 21.28
CA ASP A 127 2.43 -10.46 22.38
C ASP A 127 3.58 -9.53 21.97
N THR A 128 4.06 -9.63 20.72
CA THR A 128 5.21 -8.83 20.23
C THR A 128 4.81 -7.61 19.43
N GLY A 129 3.62 -7.59 18.82
CA GLY A 129 3.23 -6.56 17.85
C GLY A 129 4.05 -6.57 16.55
N GLY A 130 4.79 -7.66 16.26
CA GLY A 130 5.61 -7.78 15.06
C GLY A 130 4.81 -7.66 13.75
N ARG A 131 5.43 -7.16 12.68
CA ARG A 131 4.74 -7.04 11.40
C ARG A 131 4.51 -8.42 10.78
N LEU A 132 3.46 -8.56 9.98
CA LEU A 132 3.15 -9.79 9.24
C LEU A 132 4.37 -10.38 8.52
N GLY A 133 5.14 -9.54 7.81
CA GLY A 133 6.32 -10.00 7.07
C GLY A 133 7.49 -10.43 7.96
N GLU A 134 7.60 -9.86 9.16
CA GLU A 134 8.62 -10.21 10.14
C GLU A 134 8.26 -11.57 10.76
N VAL A 135 7.03 -11.72 11.27
CA VAL A 135 6.55 -12.97 11.87
C VAL A 135 6.47 -14.11 10.86
N ALA A 136 5.99 -13.85 9.63
CA ALA A 136 5.90 -14.88 8.60
C ALA A 136 7.27 -15.32 8.06
N GLY A 137 8.31 -14.49 8.23
CA GLY A 137 9.68 -14.80 7.81
C GLY A 137 10.52 -15.46 8.91
N LEU A 138 10.02 -15.52 10.15
CA LEU A 138 10.75 -16.01 11.30
C LEU A 138 11.01 -17.52 11.21
N ALA A 139 12.27 -17.92 11.32
CA ALA A 139 12.68 -19.31 11.44
C ALA A 139 12.80 -19.72 12.91
N VAL A 140 12.75 -21.04 13.18
CA VAL A 140 12.93 -21.56 14.55
C VAL A 140 14.33 -21.24 15.10
N THR A 141 15.33 -21.11 14.22
CA THR A 141 16.70 -20.71 14.56
C THR A 141 16.83 -19.27 15.03
N ASP A 142 15.82 -18.46 14.73
CA ASP A 142 15.81 -17.02 15.05
C ASP A 142 15.25 -16.79 16.46
N VAL A 143 14.74 -17.84 17.12
CA VAL A 143 14.13 -17.77 18.45
C VAL A 143 15.10 -18.29 19.50
N ASP A 144 15.51 -17.39 20.40
CA ASP A 144 16.22 -17.74 21.62
C ASP A 144 15.23 -17.90 22.78
N PHE A 145 14.97 -19.15 23.15
CA PHE A 145 14.07 -19.50 24.25
C PHE A 145 14.65 -19.24 25.64
N GLU A 146 15.98 -19.07 25.77
CA GLU A 146 16.61 -18.72 27.05
C GLU A 146 16.57 -17.20 27.28
N GLY A 147 16.84 -16.44 26.23
CA GLY A 147 16.79 -14.98 26.25
C GLY A 147 15.40 -14.37 26.08
N ASP A 148 14.41 -15.16 25.65
CA ASP A 148 13.05 -14.73 25.26
C ASP A 148 13.09 -13.62 24.19
N VAL A 149 13.95 -13.80 23.18
CA VAL A 149 14.17 -12.85 22.08
C VAL A 149 14.12 -13.54 20.72
N CYS A 150 13.73 -12.77 19.70
CA CYS A 150 13.75 -13.19 18.30
C CYS A 150 14.70 -12.26 17.51
N THR A 151 15.62 -12.82 16.72
CA THR A 151 16.65 -12.06 15.95
C THR A 151 16.73 -12.46 14.49
#